data_AF-A0A4U6MUZ7-F1
#
_entry.id   AF-A0A4U6MUZ7-F1
#
_cell.length_a   1.000
_cell.length_b   1.000
_cell.length_c   1.000
_cell.angle_alpha   90.00
_cell.angle_beta   90.00
_cell.angle_gamma   90.00
#
_symmetry.space_group_name_H-M   'P 1'
#
loop_
_entity.id
_entity.type
_entity.pdbx_description
1 polymer ?
#
loop_
_entity_poly.entity_id
_entity_poly.type
_entity_poly.pdbx_seq_one_letter_code
_entity_poly.pdbx_strand_id
1 'polypeptide(L)' 'FSPAQLDAQALVDLLRPLTPRLYSIASSQAEVESEVHVTVGVVRYDIEGRARAGGASSFLADRVEE' A
#
# COMPACT_ATOMS: atom_id res chain seq x y z
N PHE A 1 -10.23 21.68 -0.98
CA PHE A 1 -9.70 21.16 0.30
C PHE A 1 -10.36 21.91 1.43
N SER A 2 -11.26 21.29 2.18
CA SER A 2 -12.01 21.94 3.27
C SER A 2 -11.46 21.45 4.61
N PRO A 3 -10.49 22.15 5.24
CA PRO A 3 -9.97 21.75 6.53
C PRO A 3 -11.03 21.93 7.63
N ALA A 4 -11.08 21.00 8.58
CA ALA A 4 -11.96 21.04 9.74
C ALA A 4 -11.25 20.47 10.96
N GLN A 5 -11.65 20.90 12.16
CA GLN A 5 -11.18 20.30 13.42
C GLN A 5 -12.01 19.05 13.72
N LEU A 6 -11.33 17.94 14.01
CA LEU A 6 -11.91 16.65 14.37
C LEU A 6 -11.13 16.12 15.57
N ASP A 7 -11.83 15.50 16.53
CA ASP A 7 -11.15 14.71 17.55
C ASP A 7 -10.66 13.38 16.96
N ALA A 8 -9.77 12.70 17.69
CA ALA A 8 -9.11 11.50 17.21
C ALA A 8 -10.08 10.33 16.98
N GLN A 9 -11.10 10.15 17.82
CA GLN A 9 -12.03 9.02 17.70
C GLN A 9 -12.98 9.24 16.54
N ALA A 10 -13.50 10.47 16.37
CA ALA A 10 -14.31 10.85 15.22
C ALA A 10 -13.58 10.61 13.89
N LEU A 11 -12.26 10.83 13.85
CA LEU A 11 -11.46 10.51 12.67
C LEU A 11 -11.40 9.01 12.40
N VAL A 12 -11.11 8.20 13.43
CA VAL A 12 -11.00 6.75 13.30
C VAL A 12 -12.34 6.13 12.85
N ASP A 13 -13.45 6.59 13.45
CA ASP A 13 -14.79 6.09 13.15
C ASP A 13 -15.23 6.38 11.71
N LEU A 14 -14.68 7.43 11.09
CA LEU A 14 -14.97 7.79 9.70
C LEU A 14 -14.20 6.91 8.69
N LEU A 15 -13.07 6.33 9.09
CA LEU A 15 -12.19 5.58 8.20
C LEU A 15 -12.62 4.11 8.10
N ARG A 16 -12.40 3.53 6.92
CA ARG A 16 -12.58 2.08 6.75
C ARG A 16 -11.38 1.32 7.31
N PRO A 17 -11.57 0.11 7.86
CA PRO A 17 -10.47 -0.78 8.21
C PRO A 17 -9.54 -1.04 7.02
N LEU A 18 -8.24 -1.13 7.29
CA LEU A 18 -7.25 -1.45 6.27
C LEU A 18 -7.37 -2.92 5.85
N THR A 19 -7.46 -3.16 4.53
CA THR A 19 -7.52 -4.51 3.96
C THR A 19 -6.22 -4.90 3.25
N PRO A 20 -5.82 -6.19 3.27
CA PRO A 20 -4.66 -6.67 2.52
C PRO A 20 -4.86 -6.54 1.01
N ARG A 21 -3.75 -6.51 0.25
CA ARG A 21 -3.76 -6.57 -1.22
C ARG A 21 -3.25 -7.91 -1.69
N LEU A 22 -3.86 -8.42 -2.75
CA LEU A 22 -3.46 -9.65 -3.41
C LEU A 22 -2.57 -9.32 -4.60
N TYR A 23 -1.51 -10.11 -4.77
CA TYR A 23 -0.63 -10.11 -5.93
C TYR A 23 -0.54 -11.53 -6.45
N SER A 24 -0.47 -11.68 -7.77
CA SER A 24 -0.16 -12.98 -8.38
C SER A 24 1.25 -13.40 -8.01
N ILE A 25 1.41 -14.65 -7.58
CA ILE A 25 2.71 -15.25 -7.31
C ILE A 25 3.46 -15.36 -8.65
N ALA A 26 4.69 -14.85 -8.66
CA ALA A 26 5.57 -14.80 -9.82
C ALA A 26 6.69 -15.86 -9.78
N SER A 27 6.63 -16.80 -8.83
CA SER A 27 7.57 -17.91 -8.68
C SER A 27 6.88 -19.29 -8.76
N SER A 28 7.69 -20.33 -8.93
CA SER A 28 7.28 -21.73 -8.79
C SER A 28 7.97 -22.35 -7.58
N GLN A 29 7.22 -23.02 -6.69
CA GLN A 29 7.79 -23.69 -5.52
C GLN A 29 8.81 -24.79 -5.87
N ALA A 30 8.73 -25.35 -7.08
CA ALA A 30 9.71 -26.32 -7.55
C ALA A 30 11.10 -25.72 -7.81
N GLU A 31 11.18 -24.39 -8.00
CA GLU A 31 12.42 -23.68 -8.30
C GLU A 31 12.94 -22.90 -7.08
N VAL A 32 12.05 -22.28 -6.30
CA VAL A 32 12.44 -21.32 -5.25
C VAL A 32 12.22 -21.84 -3.81
N GLU A 33 11.83 -23.09 -3.67
CA GLU A 33 11.61 -23.79 -2.39
C GLU A 33 10.74 -23.02 -1.38
N SER A 34 11.40 -22.28 -0.47
CA SER A 34 10.77 -21.59 0.66
C SER A 34 10.43 -20.11 0.40
N GLU A 35 10.69 -19.62 -0.81
CA GLU A 35 10.45 -18.22 -1.16
C GLU A 35 9.12 -18.01 -1.91
N VAL A 36 8.60 -16.78 -1.82
CA VAL A 36 7.47 -16.32 -2.64
C VAL A 36 7.87 -15.03 -3.33
N HIS A 37 7.83 -15.02 -4.66
CA HIS A 37 8.15 -13.82 -5.43
C HIS A 37 6.87 -13.17 -5.93
N VAL A 38 6.87 -11.85 -5.99
CA VAL A 38 5.75 -11.05 -6.52
C VAL A 38 6.30 -9.97 -7.44
N THR A 39 5.57 -9.68 -8.53
CA THR A 39 5.85 -8.52 -9.39
C THR A 39 4.87 -7.41 -9.03
N VAL A 40 5.38 -6.31 -8.45
CA VAL A 40 4.55 -5.23 -7.92
C VAL A 40 4.65 -3.99 -8.81
N GLY A 41 3.56 -3.67 -9.49
CA GLY A 41 3.39 -2.36 -10.12
C GLY A 41 3.10 -1.29 -9.07
N VAL A 42 4.07 -0.41 -8.81
CA VAL A 42 3.88 0.66 -7.82
C VAL A 42 2.97 1.75 -8.36
N VAL A 43 1.84 1.98 -7.69
CA VAL A 43 0.88 3.01 -8.09
C VAL A 43 1.38 4.35 -7.59
N ARG A 44 1.68 5.27 -8.50
CA ARG A 44 2.14 6.64 -8.22
C ARG A 44 1.41 7.63 -9.10
N TYR A 45 1.04 8.78 -8.54
CA TYR A 45 0.38 9.87 -9.27
C TYR A 45 0.56 11.19 -8.50
N ASP A 46 0.25 12.31 -9.13
CA ASP A 46 0.32 13.64 -8.52
C ASP A 46 -1.06 14.28 -8.43
N ILE A 47 -1.32 15.02 -7.34
CA ILE A 47 -2.47 15.91 -7.23
C ILE A 47 -1.99 17.26 -6.70
N GLU A 48 -2.04 18.27 -7.55
CA GLU A 48 -1.66 19.66 -7.25
C GLU A 48 -0.23 19.77 -6.68
N GLY A 49 0.73 19.13 -7.34
CA GLY A 49 2.14 19.18 -6.95
C GLY A 49 2.47 18.35 -5.69
N ARG A 50 1.50 17.57 -5.20
CA ARG A 50 1.74 16.60 -4.12
C ARG A 50 1.72 15.19 -4.68
N ALA A 51 2.87 14.52 -4.57
CA ALA A 51 3.01 13.11 -4.88
C ALA A 51 2.10 12.25 -3.99
N ARG A 52 1.36 11.34 -4.62
CA ARG A 52 0.47 10.36 -4.01
C ARG A 52 0.84 8.96 -4.50
N ALA A 53 0.54 7.96 -3.68
CA ALA A 53 0.85 6.58 -4.02
C ALA A 53 -0.19 5.59 -3.48
N GLY A 54 -0.25 4.41 -4.08
CA GLY A 54 -1.05 3.30 -3.58
C GLY A 54 -0.46 2.74 -2.29
N GLY A 55 -1.30 2.55 -1.26
CA GLY A 55 -0.84 2.16 0.08
C GLY A 55 0.02 0.90 0.10
N ALA A 56 -0.48 -0.22 -0.44
CA ALA A 56 0.24 -1.50 -0.37
C ALA A 56 1.47 -1.57 -1.30
N SER A 57 1.37 -1.09 -2.55
CA SER A 57 2.47 -1.22 -3.51
C SER A 57 3.62 -0.26 -3.21
N SER A 58 3.35 0.95 -2.70
CA SER A 58 4.42 1.85 -2.23
C SER A 58 5.00 1.43 -0.89
N PHE A 59 4.22 0.74 -0.04
CA PHE A 59 4.77 0.19 1.21
C PHE A 59 5.88 -0.84 0.92
N LEU A 60 5.61 -1.80 0.03
CA LEU A 60 6.60 -2.81 -0.37
C LEU A 60 7.82 -2.22 -1.08
N ALA A 61 7.66 -1.12 -1.81
CA ALA A 61 8.75 -0.52 -2.58
C ALA A 61 9.61 0.48 -1.78
N ASP A 62 9.02 1.22 -0.84
CA ASP A 62 9.64 2.43 -0.28
C ASP A 62 9.83 2.39 1.25
N ARG A 63 9.17 1.48 1.98
CA ARG A 63 9.05 1.60 3.45
C ARG A 63 9.44 0.37 4.27
N VAL A 64 9.51 -0.79 3.64
CA VAL A 64 9.99 -2.00 4.30
C VAL A 64 11.50 -2.05 4.13
N GLU A 65 12.22 -2.16 5.24
CA GLU A 65 13.66 -2.44 5.24
C GLU A 65 13.87 -3.93 4.98
N GLU A 66 14.96 -4.27 4.29
CA GLU A 66 15.39 -5.67 4.05
C GLU A 66 15.77 -6.39 5.34
#